data_AF-A0A9D5BRB2-F1
#
_entry.id   AF-A0A9D5BRB2-F1
#
_cell.length_a   1.000
_cell.length_b   1.000
_cell.length_c   1.000
_cell.angle_alpha   90.00
_cell.angle_beta   90.00
_cell.angle_gamma   90.00
#
_symmetry.space_group_name_H-M   'P 1'
#
loop_
_entity.id
_entity.type
_entity.pdbx_description
1 polymer ?
#
loop_
_entity_poly.entity_id
_entity_poly.type
_entity_poly.pdbx_seq_one_letter_code
_entity_poly.pdbx_strand_id
1 'polypeptide(L)'
;MEALLSQFTFLSDQSLLDKTFDPSTIEDLMKLFEIESYKAWAAAELEQETELEETEHAMQEAEEHLDSVMESAMDEFRRFEEEMERISRDEVESLVQTAEKARKMGNLMEKSAAIASKKYMEAALNSATSSMKSAWKGISSGKDSYSVWCSVKVNIHCINTNKFIASPRRLPLLLDAKFSGLMQDSPCRSAGLLCC
;
A
#
# COMPACT_ATOMS: atom_id res chain seq x y z
N MET A 1 56.65 -18.04 30.72
CA MET A 1 57.06 -16.69 31.19
C MET A 1 57.09 -16.53 32.72
N GLU A 2 55.99 -16.75 33.45
CA GLU A 2 55.95 -16.56 34.93
C GLU A 2 57.04 -17.30 35.73
N ALA A 3 57.34 -18.55 35.36
CA ALA A 3 58.40 -19.32 36.01
C ALA A 3 59.80 -18.68 35.85
N LEU A 4 60.06 -18.06 34.69
CA LEU A 4 61.33 -17.35 34.43
C LEU A 4 61.41 -16.07 35.27
N LEU A 5 60.30 -15.34 35.43
CA LEU A 5 60.22 -14.14 36.27
C LEU A 5 60.51 -14.47 37.73
N SER A 6 59.90 -15.55 38.25
CA SER A 6 60.17 -16.03 39.60
C SER A 6 61.64 -16.42 39.80
N GLN A 7 62.25 -17.09 38.83
CA GLN A 7 63.66 -17.46 38.88
C GLN A 7 64.59 -16.25 38.81
N PHE A 8 64.23 -15.23 38.02
CA PHE A 8 64.99 -13.98 37.92
C PHE A 8 64.97 -13.20 39.23
N THR A 9 63.80 -13.08 39.87
CA THR A 9 63.69 -12.46 41.20
C THR A 9 64.55 -13.19 42.22
N PHE A 10 64.49 -14.52 42.24
CA PHE A 10 65.30 -15.33 43.16
C PHE A 10 66.82 -15.11 42.96
N LEU A 11 67.31 -15.17 41.72
CA LEU A 11 68.73 -14.96 41.42
C LEU A 11 69.17 -13.51 41.71
N SER A 12 68.28 -12.54 41.48
CA SER A 12 68.53 -11.13 41.81
C SER A 12 68.71 -10.93 43.32
N ASP A 13 67.82 -11.50 44.14
CA ASP A 13 67.92 -11.44 45.60
C ASP A 13 69.19 -12.15 46.11
N GLN A 14 69.54 -13.30 45.52
CA GLN A 14 70.76 -14.03 45.86
C GLN A 14 72.02 -13.23 45.53
N SER A 15 72.06 -12.52 44.40
CA SER A 15 73.21 -11.71 43.98
C SER A 15 73.52 -10.54 44.93
N LEU A 16 72.52 -10.07 45.68
CA LEU A 16 72.69 -9.01 46.69
C LEU A 16 73.28 -9.54 48.01
N LEU A 17 73.02 -10.81 48.34
CA LEU A 17 73.35 -11.40 49.63
C LEU A 17 74.65 -12.22 49.57
N ASP A 18 74.95 -12.87 48.45
CA ASP A 18 76.07 -13.80 48.30
C ASP A 18 77.23 -13.18 47.52
N LYS A 19 78.40 -13.07 48.18
CA LYS A 19 79.63 -12.55 47.55
C LYS A 19 80.32 -13.53 46.59
N THR A 20 79.92 -14.81 46.62
CA THR A 20 80.43 -15.86 45.72
C THR A 20 79.51 -16.14 44.54
N PHE A 21 78.48 -15.31 44.37
CA PHE A 21 77.52 -15.42 43.29
C PHE A 21 78.21 -15.43 41.91
N ASP A 22 77.79 -16.34 41.04
CA ASP A 22 78.26 -16.43 39.67
C ASP A 22 77.32 -15.66 38.72
N PRO A 23 77.75 -14.52 38.15
CA PRO A 23 76.93 -13.72 37.24
C PRO A 23 76.50 -14.46 35.96
N SER A 24 77.22 -15.51 35.56
CA SER A 24 76.90 -16.28 34.36
C SER A 24 75.51 -16.93 34.43
N THR A 25 75.04 -17.25 35.64
CA THR A 25 73.72 -17.85 35.87
C THR A 25 72.55 -16.92 35.52
N ILE A 26 72.72 -15.61 35.71
CA ILE A 26 71.73 -14.61 35.26
C ILE A 26 71.77 -14.48 33.75
N GLU A 27 72.95 -14.47 33.13
CA GLU A 27 73.09 -14.36 31.68
C GLU A 27 72.41 -15.53 30.96
N ASP A 28 72.60 -16.76 31.45
CA ASP A 28 71.94 -17.94 30.89
C ASP A 28 70.42 -17.90 31.07
N LEU A 29 69.94 -17.37 32.19
CA LEU A 29 68.51 -17.11 32.38
C LEU A 29 67.99 -16.02 31.41
N MET A 30 68.76 -14.97 31.15
CA MET A 30 68.39 -13.92 30.20
C MET A 30 68.27 -14.45 28.76
N LYS A 31 69.12 -15.41 28.36
CA LYS A 31 68.98 -16.10 27.06
C LYS A 31 67.66 -16.87 26.97
N LEU A 32 67.22 -17.49 28.06
CA LEU A 32 65.91 -18.17 28.10
C LEU A 32 64.75 -17.17 28.00
N PHE A 33 64.85 -16.00 28.64
CA PHE A 33 63.87 -14.92 28.50
C PHE A 33 63.73 -14.44 27.07
N GLU A 34 64.85 -14.21 26.39
CA GLU A 34 64.86 -13.76 25.01
C GLU A 34 64.13 -14.77 24.11
N ILE A 35 64.47 -16.05 24.23
CA ILE A 35 63.83 -17.12 23.44
C ILE A 35 62.33 -17.22 23.73
N GLU A 36 61.95 -17.21 25.01
CA GLU A 36 60.54 -17.33 25.41
C GLU A 36 59.73 -16.10 24.96
N SER A 37 60.33 -14.91 25.01
CA SER A 37 59.67 -13.67 24.57
C SER A 37 59.46 -13.67 23.06
N TYR A 38 60.46 -14.09 22.27
CA TYR A 38 60.29 -14.23 20.82
C TYR A 38 59.25 -15.28 20.45
N LYS A 39 59.19 -16.41 21.17
CA LYS A 39 58.15 -17.42 20.95
C LYS A 39 56.76 -16.88 21.28
N ALA A 40 56.62 -16.19 22.41
CA ALA A 40 55.36 -15.59 22.82
C ALA A 40 54.90 -14.54 21.80
N TRP A 41 55.81 -13.70 21.32
CA TRP A 41 55.49 -12.71 20.29
C TRP A 41 55.10 -13.36 18.97
N ALA A 42 55.86 -14.36 18.49
CA ALA A 42 55.53 -15.08 17.26
C ALA A 42 54.19 -15.82 17.35
N ALA A 43 53.85 -16.37 18.52
CA ALA A 43 52.56 -17.00 18.75
C ALA A 43 51.41 -15.98 18.75
N ALA A 44 51.60 -14.83 19.40
CA ALA A 44 50.61 -13.76 19.44
C ALA A 44 50.38 -13.13 18.06
N GLU A 45 51.44 -12.93 17.27
CA GLU A 45 51.34 -12.41 15.90
C GLU A 45 50.56 -13.38 15.00
N LEU A 46 50.84 -14.69 15.12
CA LEU A 46 50.12 -15.73 14.37
C LEU A 46 48.64 -15.79 14.76
N GLU A 47 48.33 -15.75 16.06
CA GLU A 47 46.94 -15.72 16.55
C GLU A 47 46.20 -14.49 16.00
N GLN A 48 46.84 -13.32 16.06
CA GLN A 48 46.28 -12.08 15.53
C GLN A 48 46.05 -12.14 14.01
N GLU A 49 46.98 -12.72 13.25
CA GLU A 49 46.84 -12.89 11.80
C GLU A 49 45.65 -13.82 11.49
N THR A 50 45.51 -14.93 12.21
CA THR A 50 44.38 -15.84 12.03
C THR A 50 43.03 -15.21 12.41
N GLU A 51 42.96 -14.49 13.53
CA GLU A 51 41.73 -13.79 13.93
C GLU A 51 41.34 -12.70 12.92
N LEU A 52 42.33 -12.01 12.34
CA LEU A 52 42.12 -11.01 11.31
C LEU A 52 41.56 -11.66 10.04
N GLU A 53 42.18 -12.72 9.54
CA GLU A 53 41.71 -13.46 8.36
C GLU A 53 40.27 -13.98 8.55
N GLU A 54 39.97 -14.57 9.71
CA GLU A 54 38.62 -15.03 10.04
C GLU A 54 37.61 -13.88 10.09
N THR A 55 38.00 -12.73 10.64
CA THR A 55 37.14 -11.54 10.72
C THR A 55 36.91 -10.93 9.34
N GLU A 56 37.94 -10.84 8.50
CA GLU A 56 37.82 -10.35 7.12
C GLU A 56 36.91 -11.25 6.30
N HIS A 57 37.07 -12.58 6.41
CA HIS A 57 36.18 -13.52 5.74
C HIS A 57 34.72 -13.38 6.19
N ALA A 58 34.49 -13.30 7.50
CA ALA A 58 33.15 -13.11 8.04
C ALA A 58 32.53 -11.76 7.60
N MET A 59 33.35 -10.70 7.50
CA MET A 59 32.90 -9.41 6.99
C MET A 59 32.53 -9.50 5.51
N GLN A 60 33.33 -10.20 4.72
CA GLN A 60 33.07 -10.38 3.30
C GLN A 60 31.80 -11.22 3.06
N GLU A 61 31.59 -12.31 3.79
CA GLU A 61 30.35 -13.08 3.74
C GLU A 61 29.12 -12.24 4.10
N ALA A 62 29.25 -11.38 5.12
CA ALA A 62 28.18 -10.48 5.52
C ALA A 62 27.87 -9.43 4.43
N GLU A 63 28.90 -8.89 3.76
CA GLU A 63 28.75 -7.97 2.64
C GLU A 63 28.05 -8.64 1.45
N GLU A 64 28.52 -9.82 1.04
CA GLU A 64 27.92 -10.59 -0.05
C GLU A 64 26.44 -10.94 0.24
N HIS A 65 26.12 -11.27 1.49
CA HIS A 65 24.74 -11.52 1.90
C HIS A 65 23.88 -10.25 1.80
N LEU A 66 24.39 -9.12 2.28
CA LEU A 66 23.69 -7.84 2.21
C LEU A 66 23.44 -7.42 0.77
N ASP A 67 24.44 -7.54 -0.10
CA ASP A 67 24.33 -7.23 -1.52
C ASP A 67 23.28 -8.11 -2.20
N SER A 68 23.28 -9.42 -1.91
CA SER A 68 22.28 -10.34 -2.45
C SER A 68 20.84 -9.97 -2.02
N VAL A 69 20.65 -9.63 -0.74
CA VAL A 69 19.33 -9.22 -0.22
C VAL A 69 18.90 -7.89 -0.84
N MET A 70 19.81 -6.93 -0.98
CA MET A 70 19.52 -5.64 -1.60
C MET A 70 19.16 -5.78 -3.08
N GLU A 71 19.93 -6.57 -3.85
CA GLU A 71 19.64 -6.83 -5.26
C GLU A 71 18.27 -7.50 -5.42
N SER A 72 17.98 -8.53 -4.61
CA SER A 72 16.67 -9.19 -4.61
C SER A 72 15.53 -8.22 -4.31
N ALA A 73 15.70 -7.35 -3.29
CA ALA A 73 14.68 -6.37 -2.94
C ALA A 73 14.47 -5.34 -4.06
N MET A 74 15.54 -4.85 -4.69
CA MET A 74 15.45 -3.92 -5.82
C MET A 74 14.76 -4.55 -7.03
N ASP A 75 15.03 -5.83 -7.30
CA ASP A 75 14.36 -6.58 -8.36
C ASP A 75 12.87 -6.78 -8.07
N GLU A 76 12.49 -7.04 -6.83
CA GLU A 76 11.09 -7.09 -6.42
C GLU A 76 10.39 -5.75 -6.59
N PHE A 77 11.03 -4.64 -6.21
CA PHE A 77 10.48 -3.29 -6.41
C PHE A 77 10.29 -2.99 -7.90
N ARG A 78 11.26 -3.34 -8.75
CA ARG A 78 11.14 -3.17 -10.20
C ARG A 78 9.92 -3.91 -10.75
N ARG A 79 9.75 -5.19 -10.39
CA ARG A 79 8.60 -6.00 -10.83
C ARG A 79 7.28 -5.43 -10.30
N PHE A 80 7.28 -4.96 -9.06
CA PHE A 80 6.10 -4.33 -8.46
C PHE A 80 5.68 -3.07 -9.21
N GLU A 81 6.63 -2.20 -9.57
CA GLU A 81 6.35 -0.99 -10.37
C GLU A 81 5.79 -1.34 -11.75
N GLU A 82 6.39 -2.30 -12.45
CA GLU A 82 5.93 -2.75 -13.77
C GLU A 82 4.49 -3.31 -13.71
N GLU A 83 4.20 -4.12 -12.69
CA GLU A 83 2.87 -4.69 -12.50
C GLU A 83 1.84 -3.63 -12.09
N MET A 84 2.21 -2.69 -11.23
CA MET A 84 1.37 -1.57 -10.85
C MET A 84 1.07 -0.67 -12.06
N GLU A 85 2.05 -0.39 -12.91
CA GLU A 85 1.84 0.38 -14.13
C GLU A 85 0.95 -0.35 -15.13
N ARG A 86 1.08 -1.68 -15.24
CA ARG A 86 0.20 -2.51 -16.07
C ARG A 86 -1.25 -2.46 -15.57
N ILE A 87 -1.47 -2.71 -14.27
CA ILE A 87 -2.81 -2.69 -13.66
C ILE A 87 -3.45 -1.31 -13.80
N SER A 88 -2.69 -0.24 -13.54
CA SER A 88 -3.23 1.12 -13.64
C SER A 88 -3.63 1.47 -15.08
N ARG A 89 -2.86 1.06 -16.08
CA ARG A 89 -3.25 1.21 -17.49
C ARG A 89 -4.52 0.45 -17.84
N ASP A 90 -4.61 -0.82 -17.42
CA ASP A 90 -5.79 -1.66 -17.66
C ASP A 90 -7.05 -1.07 -16.98
N GLU A 91 -6.90 -0.54 -15.77
CA GLU A 91 -7.98 0.11 -15.03
C GLU A 91 -8.44 1.40 -15.72
N VAL A 92 -7.50 2.26 -16.12
CA VAL A 92 -7.82 3.51 -16.84
C VAL A 92 -8.53 3.20 -18.16
N GLU A 93 -8.06 2.21 -18.93
CA GLU A 93 -8.71 1.82 -20.17
C GLU A 93 -10.14 1.33 -19.92
N SER A 94 -10.34 0.47 -18.92
CA SER A 94 -11.66 -0.02 -18.53
C SER A 94 -12.63 1.11 -18.13
N LEU A 95 -12.14 2.10 -17.37
CA LEU A 95 -12.92 3.27 -16.98
C LEU A 95 -13.29 4.14 -18.19
N VAL A 96 -12.36 4.37 -19.11
CA VAL A 96 -12.61 5.10 -20.36
C VAL A 96 -13.67 4.39 -21.19
N GLN A 97 -13.55 3.07 -21.39
CA GLN A 97 -14.54 2.29 -22.13
C GLN A 97 -15.92 2.36 -21.47
N THR A 98 -15.98 2.30 -20.15
CA THR A 98 -17.23 2.41 -19.38
C THR A 98 -17.85 3.80 -19.54
N ALA A 99 -17.05 4.86 -19.43
CA ALA A 99 -17.48 6.24 -19.65
C ALA A 99 -17.98 6.47 -21.09
N GLU A 100 -17.32 5.91 -22.09
CA GLU A 100 -17.76 5.98 -23.48
C GLU A 100 -19.11 5.28 -23.70
N LYS A 101 -19.30 4.09 -23.12
CA LYS A 101 -20.58 3.36 -23.17
C LYS A 101 -21.69 4.19 -22.53
N ALA A 102 -21.44 4.78 -21.36
CA ALA A 102 -22.39 5.66 -20.68
C ALA A 102 -22.71 6.90 -21.52
N ARG A 103 -21.71 7.54 -22.15
CA ARG A 103 -21.90 8.69 -23.04
C ARG A 103 -22.73 8.33 -24.27
N LYS A 104 -22.44 7.19 -24.93
CA LYS A 104 -23.21 6.70 -26.08
C LYS A 104 -24.67 6.44 -25.68
N MET A 105 -24.90 5.81 -24.53
CA MET A 105 -26.24 5.58 -23.99
C MET A 105 -26.97 6.90 -23.70
N GLY A 106 -26.31 7.86 -23.04
CA GLY A 106 -26.86 9.18 -22.75
C GLY A 106 -27.32 9.91 -24.02
N ASN A 107 -26.49 9.92 -25.06
CA ASN A 107 -26.84 10.53 -26.35
C ASN A 107 -28.04 9.85 -27.03
N LEU A 108 -28.17 8.52 -26.91
CA LEU A 108 -29.33 7.79 -27.45
C LEU A 108 -30.60 8.12 -26.67
N MET A 109 -30.52 8.15 -25.35
CA MET A 109 -31.63 8.53 -24.48
C MET A 109 -32.08 9.97 -24.75
N GLU A 110 -31.15 10.92 -24.87
CA GLU A 110 -31.43 12.31 -25.20
C GLU A 110 -32.20 12.43 -26.52
N LYS A 111 -31.75 11.75 -27.58
CA LYS A 111 -32.45 11.74 -28.88
C LYS A 111 -33.86 11.17 -28.76
N SER A 112 -34.01 10.07 -28.01
CA SER A 112 -35.32 9.44 -27.81
C SER A 112 -36.28 10.34 -27.02
N ALA A 113 -35.77 11.02 -25.99
CA ALA A 113 -36.51 11.97 -25.18
C ALA A 113 -36.91 13.21 -26.00
N ALA A 114 -36.02 13.71 -26.86
CA ALA A 114 -36.31 14.81 -27.78
C ALA A 114 -37.43 14.45 -28.78
N ILE A 115 -37.41 13.24 -29.34
CA ILE A 115 -38.49 12.75 -30.23
C ILE A 115 -39.81 12.65 -29.47
N ALA A 116 -39.80 12.08 -28.27
CA ALA A 116 -41.00 11.99 -27.43
C ALA A 116 -41.53 13.38 -27.08
N SER A 117 -40.66 14.29 -26.64
CA SER A 117 -40.99 15.68 -26.34
C SER A 117 -41.61 16.40 -27.55
N LYS A 118 -41.02 16.24 -28.74
CA LYS A 118 -41.57 16.80 -29.98
C LYS A 118 -42.98 16.27 -30.25
N LYS A 119 -43.23 14.96 -30.09
CA LYS A 119 -44.58 14.38 -30.24
C LYS A 119 -45.57 14.94 -29.23
N TYR A 120 -45.17 15.14 -27.97
CA TYR A 120 -46.02 15.77 -26.97
C TYR A 120 -46.33 17.22 -27.31
N MET A 121 -45.34 17.99 -27.76
CA MET A 121 -45.53 19.37 -28.23
C MET A 121 -46.46 19.43 -29.45
N GLU A 122 -46.28 18.55 -30.43
CA GLU A 122 -47.16 18.45 -31.60
C GLU A 122 -48.59 18.09 -31.22
N ALA A 123 -48.78 17.15 -30.29
CA ALA A 123 -50.11 16.80 -29.78
C ALA A 123 -50.77 17.98 -29.05
N ALA A 124 -50.01 18.69 -28.21
CA ALA A 124 -50.48 19.89 -27.52
C ALA A 124 -50.83 21.01 -28.50
N LEU A 125 -49.99 21.26 -29.50
CA LEU A 125 -50.23 22.25 -30.55
C LEU A 125 -51.46 21.90 -31.39
N ASN A 126 -51.58 20.65 -31.84
CA ASN A 126 -52.75 20.19 -32.60
C ASN A 126 -54.04 20.31 -31.78
N SER A 127 -53.99 19.99 -30.48
CA SER A 127 -55.12 20.19 -29.57
C SER A 127 -55.47 21.68 -29.42
N ALA A 128 -54.48 22.56 -29.23
CA ALA A 128 -54.70 23.99 -29.13
C ALA A 128 -55.24 24.60 -30.43
N THR A 129 -54.71 24.22 -31.59
CA THR A 129 -55.21 24.64 -32.90
C THR A 129 -56.62 24.13 -33.15
N SER A 130 -56.94 22.90 -32.77
CA SER A 130 -58.32 22.39 -32.84
C SER A 130 -59.26 23.23 -31.96
N SER A 131 -58.87 23.51 -30.72
CA SER A 131 -59.62 24.37 -29.80
C SER A 131 -59.82 25.79 -30.36
N MET A 132 -58.79 26.39 -30.94
CA MET A 132 -58.87 27.69 -31.62
C MET A 132 -59.79 27.64 -32.84
N LYS A 133 -59.68 26.60 -33.67
CA LYS A 133 -60.52 26.43 -34.87
C LYS A 133 -61.99 26.24 -34.49
N SER A 134 -62.28 25.51 -33.41
CA SER A 134 -63.64 25.40 -32.87
C SER A 134 -64.15 26.72 -32.29
N ALA A 135 -63.32 27.49 -31.59
CA ALA A 135 -63.68 28.80 -31.09
C ALA A 135 -63.95 29.80 -32.24
N TRP A 136 -63.11 29.81 -33.26
CA TRP A 136 -63.27 30.65 -34.46
C TRP A 136 -64.53 30.31 -35.26
N LYS A 137 -64.85 29.02 -35.41
CA LYS A 137 -66.08 28.58 -36.09
C LYS A 137 -67.34 29.03 -35.33
N GLY A 138 -67.28 29.08 -34.00
CA GLY A 138 -68.33 29.64 -33.14
C GLY A 138 -68.49 31.16 -33.25
N ILE A 139 -67.44 31.89 -33.66
CA ILE A 139 -67.51 33.34 -33.91
C ILE A 139 -68.07 33.66 -35.31
N SER A 140 -67.89 32.76 -36.29
CA SER A 140 -68.39 32.96 -37.67
C SER A 140 -69.87 32.64 -37.89
N SER A 141 -70.49 31.88 -36.98
CA SER A 141 -71.94 31.72 -36.92
C SER A 141 -72.48 32.77 -35.95
N GLY A 142 -72.90 33.92 -36.47
CA GLY A 142 -73.44 35.02 -35.67
C GLY A 142 -74.53 34.52 -34.72
N LYS A 143 -74.18 34.46 -33.44
CA LYS A 143 -75.08 34.32 -32.28
C LYS A 143 -74.35 34.82 -31.04
N ASP A 144 -74.66 36.08 -30.74
CA ASP A 144 -74.63 36.80 -29.48
C ASP A 144 -73.76 36.28 -28.32
N SER A 145 -72.80 37.14 -28.00
CA SER A 145 -72.22 37.40 -26.69
C SER A 145 -73.25 37.33 -25.56
N TYR A 146 -73.36 36.23 -24.82
CA TYR A 146 -73.63 36.15 -23.38
C TYR A 146 -73.49 34.68 -22.93
N SER A 147 -72.32 34.09 -23.09
CA SER A 147 -71.93 32.86 -22.36
C SER A 147 -70.40 32.70 -22.28
N VAL A 148 -69.68 33.81 -22.22
CA VAL A 148 -68.29 33.79 -21.77
C VAL A 148 -68.36 33.62 -20.26
N TRP A 149 -68.17 32.39 -19.77
CA TRP A 149 -67.63 32.04 -18.42
C TRP A 149 -67.96 30.62 -17.94
N CYS A 150 -68.48 29.71 -18.78
CA CYS A 150 -68.66 28.33 -18.33
C CYS A 150 -68.45 27.28 -19.43
N SER A 151 -67.22 27.18 -19.93
CA SER A 151 -66.69 25.95 -20.57
C SER A 151 -65.16 25.98 -20.73
N VAL A 152 -64.44 26.61 -19.80
CA VAL A 152 -63.00 26.33 -19.57
C VAL A 152 -62.88 25.46 -18.32
N LYS A 153 -63.59 24.34 -18.30
CA LYS A 153 -63.50 23.38 -17.19
C LYS A 153 -63.70 21.93 -17.61
N VAL A 154 -63.11 21.55 -18.74
CA VAL A 154 -62.72 20.18 -19.10
C VAL A 154 -61.59 20.40 -20.11
N ASN A 155 -60.30 20.32 -19.79
CA ASN A 155 -59.60 19.06 -19.59
C ASN A 155 -58.15 19.31 -19.09
N ILE A 156 -57.97 20.02 -17.96
CA ILE A 156 -56.69 20.01 -17.21
C ILE A 156 -56.85 19.02 -16.05
N HIS A 157 -57.13 17.77 -16.39
CA HIS A 157 -57.02 16.66 -15.44
C HIS A 157 -56.87 15.34 -16.19
N CYS A 158 -55.71 15.14 -16.80
CA CYS A 158 -55.02 13.86 -16.92
C CYS A 158 -53.64 14.04 -17.56
N ILE A 159 -52.71 14.59 -16.79
CA ILE A 159 -51.34 14.07 -16.80
C ILE A 159 -51.12 13.53 -15.39
N ASN A 160 -51.93 12.54 -15.03
CA ASN A 160 -51.70 11.74 -13.83
C ASN A 160 -50.66 10.68 -14.21
N THR A 161 -49.47 10.88 -13.70
CA THR A 161 -48.56 9.85 -13.19
C THR A 161 -49.24 8.48 -12.97
N ASN A 162 -49.11 7.55 -13.92
CA ASN A 162 -48.94 6.10 -13.70
C ASN A 162 -49.30 5.30 -14.95
N LYS A 163 -48.29 4.91 -15.73
CA LYS A 163 -48.15 3.57 -16.33
C LYS A 163 -46.87 3.50 -17.15
N PHE A 164 -45.74 3.30 -16.46
CA PHE A 164 -44.64 2.44 -16.94
C PHE A 164 -43.69 2.13 -15.77
N ILE A 165 -44.20 1.40 -14.77
CA ILE A 165 -43.35 0.54 -13.93
C ILE A 165 -44.05 -0.82 -13.88
N ALA A 166 -43.79 -1.62 -14.91
CA ALA A 166 -43.97 -3.06 -14.80
C ALA A 166 -42.84 -3.56 -13.89
N SER A 167 -43.20 -3.97 -12.68
CA SER A 167 -42.29 -4.71 -11.80
C SER A 167 -42.03 -6.09 -12.41
N PRO A 168 -40.79 -6.58 -12.33
CA PRO A 168 -40.60 -7.95 -11.93
C PRO A 168 -39.67 -8.04 -10.72
N ARG A 169 -40.24 -8.62 -9.67
CA ARG A 169 -39.61 -9.55 -8.72
C ARG A 169 -38.38 -9.06 -7.94
N ARG A 170 -38.64 -8.83 -6.65
CA ARG A 170 -37.71 -9.13 -5.55
C ARG A 170 -37.01 -10.47 -5.80
N LEU A 171 -35.70 -10.40 -6.03
CA LEU A 171 -34.74 -11.41 -5.63
C LEU A 171 -34.20 -11.04 -4.23
N PRO A 172 -33.76 -12.03 -3.44
CA PRO A 172 -33.66 -11.94 -1.99
C PRO A 172 -32.42 -11.16 -1.53
N LEU A 173 -32.58 -10.49 -0.39
CA LEU A 173 -31.46 -10.13 0.47
C LEU A 173 -30.85 -11.44 1.01
N LEU A 174 -29.66 -11.77 0.55
CA LEU A 174 -28.79 -12.79 1.11
C LEU A 174 -27.36 -12.27 0.98
N LEU A 175 -26.97 -11.48 1.98
CA LEU A 175 -25.58 -11.17 2.31
C LEU A 175 -25.34 -11.73 3.72
N ASP A 176 -25.16 -13.04 3.75
CA ASP A 176 -24.40 -13.84 4.71
C ASP A 176 -23.47 -14.66 3.80
N ALA A 177 -22.18 -14.88 4.03
CA ALA A 177 -21.36 -14.72 5.21
C ALA A 177 -19.87 -14.80 4.82
N LYS A 178 -19.02 -14.35 5.76
CA LYS A 178 -17.69 -14.91 6.12
C LYS A 178 -16.72 -15.27 4.98
N PHE A 179 -15.58 -14.57 4.96
CA PHE A 179 -14.35 -15.31 5.20
C PHE A 179 -13.38 -14.51 6.07
N SER A 180 -12.98 -15.16 7.14
CA SER A 180 -12.08 -14.73 8.19
C SER A 180 -10.64 -15.03 7.78
N GLY A 181 -9.71 -14.16 8.17
CA GLY A 181 -8.36 -14.54 8.59
C GLY A 181 -7.24 -14.39 7.55
N LEU A 182 -6.30 -13.47 7.81
CA LEU A 182 -4.93 -13.79 8.26
C LEU A 182 -4.03 -12.54 8.26
N MET A 183 -3.79 -11.99 9.45
CA MET A 183 -2.54 -11.34 9.91
C MET A 183 -2.76 -11.03 11.41
N GLN A 184 -2.39 -11.97 12.28
CA GLN A 184 -1.09 -12.13 12.95
C GLN A 184 -0.95 -11.26 14.22
N ASP A 185 -1.10 -11.96 15.35
CA ASP A 185 -0.39 -11.86 16.65
C ASP A 185 0.71 -10.77 16.74
N SER A 186 0.84 -9.94 17.79
CA SER A 186 1.27 -10.29 19.16
C SER A 186 1.44 -8.97 20.01
N PRO A 187 2.06 -8.93 21.22
CA PRO A 187 1.36 -8.73 22.49
C PRO A 187 1.75 -7.45 23.28
N CYS A 188 0.81 -6.86 24.02
CA CYS A 188 1.17 -5.98 25.15
C CYS A 188 0.64 -6.55 26.46
N ARG A 189 1.51 -7.28 27.16
CA ARG A 189 1.46 -7.48 28.61
C ARG A 189 1.83 -6.18 29.34
N SER A 190 1.39 -6.14 30.59
CA SER A 190 1.90 -5.40 31.76
C SER A 190 1.64 -3.90 31.87
N ALA A 191 0.71 -3.55 32.76
CA ALA A 191 0.88 -2.79 34.02
C ALA A 191 -0.53 -2.30 34.44
N GLY A 192 -1.15 -2.69 35.55
CA GLY A 192 -0.61 -2.77 36.90
C GLY A 192 -0.38 -1.36 37.43
N LEU A 193 -1.39 -0.76 38.08
CA LEU A 193 -1.34 0.30 39.12
C LEU A 193 -2.77 0.83 39.31
N LEU A 194 -3.46 0.49 40.42
CA LEU A 194 -3.52 1.28 41.64
C LEU A 194 -3.88 2.76 41.38
N CYS A 195 -5.08 3.16 41.78
CA CYS A 195 -5.20 4.27 42.72
C CYS A 195 -6.56 4.27 43.42
N CYS A 196 -6.45 4.58 44.71
CA CYS A 196 -7.43 4.77 45.76
C CYS A 196 -8.71 5.52 45.38
#